data_AF-A0A257LF35-F1
#
_entry.id   AF-A0A257LF35-F1
#
_cell.length_a   1.000
_cell.length_b   1.000
_cell.length_c   1.000
_cell.angle_alpha   90.00
_cell.angle_beta   90.00
_cell.angle_gamma   90.00
#
_symmetry.space_group_name_H-M   'P 1'
#
loop_
_entity.id
_entity.type
_entity.pdbx_description
1 polymer ?
#
loop_
_entity_poly.entity_id
_entity_poly.type
_entity_poly.pdbx_seq_one_letter_code
_entity_poly.pdbx_strand_id
1 'polypeptide(L)'
;AMKTIVVADALMGVDNVLGVAGAAHGSFDLVVVGLLLSVPIMVWGSSMVLKLIDRYPAITYIGAGVLAFTAAKMIVSEPLLDPVFDPHLWARLALYAALVAGVLLAGRWAAQRSVSTAPSPATTH
;
A
#
# COMPACT_ATOMS: atom_id res chain seq x y z
N ALA A 1 -11.92 -11.87 3.75
CA ALA A 1 -10.74 -10.98 3.80
C ALA A 1 -9.57 -11.51 2.97
N MET A 2 -9.05 -12.71 3.26
CA MET A 2 -7.84 -13.24 2.60
C MET A 2 -7.91 -13.32 1.07
N LYS A 3 -9.05 -13.75 0.49
CA LYS A 3 -9.26 -13.74 -0.98
C LYS A 3 -9.07 -12.35 -1.59
N THR A 4 -9.57 -11.30 -0.93
CA THR A 4 -9.43 -9.91 -1.39
C THR A 4 -7.98 -9.45 -1.35
N ILE A 5 -7.23 -9.84 -0.32
CA ILE A 5 -5.81 -9.48 -0.18
C ILE A 5 -4.98 -10.18 -1.27
N VAL A 6 -5.20 -11.48 -1.50
CA VAL A 6 -4.51 -12.24 -2.57
C VAL A 6 -4.81 -11.68 -3.95
N VAL A 7 -6.06 -11.29 -4.22
CA VAL A 7 -6.41 -10.65 -5.50
C VAL A 7 -5.75 -9.27 -5.62
N ALA A 8 -5.75 -8.46 -4.56
CA ALA A 8 -5.10 -7.15 -4.57
C ALA A 8 -3.58 -7.27 -4.77
N ASP A 9 -2.94 -8.24 -4.11
CA ASP A 9 -1.50 -8.49 -4.24
C ASP A 9 -1.12 -9.06 -5.60
N ALA A 10 -1.99 -9.88 -6.23
CA ALA A 10 -1.78 -10.31 -7.60
C ALA A 10 -1.92 -9.14 -8.58
N LEU A 11 -2.93 -8.29 -8.43
CA LEU A 11 -3.15 -7.13 -9.30
C LEU A 11 -2.02 -6.11 -9.18
N MET A 12 -1.56 -5.84 -7.96
CA MET A 12 -0.37 -5.03 -7.71
C MET A 12 0.86 -5.76 -8.24
N GLY A 13 1.07 -7.01 -7.88
CA GLY A 13 2.18 -7.86 -8.29
C GLY A 13 2.40 -7.98 -9.80
N VAL A 14 1.39 -7.76 -10.63
CA VAL A 14 1.56 -7.69 -12.10
C VAL A 14 2.54 -6.57 -12.50
N ASP A 15 2.44 -5.37 -11.91
CA ASP A 15 3.36 -4.26 -12.19
C ASP A 15 4.79 -4.58 -11.71
N ASN A 16 4.90 -5.24 -10.55
CA ASN A 16 6.16 -5.68 -9.98
C ASN A 16 6.80 -6.79 -10.82
N VAL A 17 6.02 -7.73 -11.36
CA VAL A 17 6.50 -8.79 -12.27
C VAL A 17 6.97 -8.19 -13.60
N LEU A 18 6.26 -7.19 -14.14
CA LEU A 18 6.70 -6.45 -15.33
C LEU A 18 8.04 -5.74 -15.08
N GLY A 19 8.23 -5.15 -13.89
CA GLY A 19 9.50 -4.56 -13.47
C GLY A 19 10.64 -5.58 -13.35
N VAL A 20 10.37 -6.74 -12.72
CA VAL A 20 11.34 -7.84 -12.63
C VAL A 20 11.67 -8.40 -14.01
N ALA A 21 10.69 -8.51 -14.91
CA ALA A 21 10.89 -8.94 -16.29
C ALA A 21 11.76 -7.95 -17.08
N GLY A 22 11.58 -6.65 -16.86
CA GLY A 22 12.45 -5.60 -17.39
C GLY A 22 13.89 -5.68 -16.86
N ALA A 23 14.06 -5.96 -15.56
CA ALA A 23 15.36 -6.09 -14.92
C ALA A 23 16.08 -7.42 -15.25
N ALA A 24 15.34 -8.48 -15.58
CA ALA A 24 15.88 -9.81 -15.89
C ALA A 24 16.54 -9.93 -17.28
N HIS A 25 16.67 -8.82 -18.03
CA HIS A 25 17.33 -8.73 -19.34
C HIS A 25 16.94 -9.88 -20.31
N GLY A 26 15.67 -10.29 -20.30
CA GLY A 26 15.14 -11.32 -21.20
C GLY A 26 15.21 -12.77 -20.71
N SER A 27 15.75 -13.03 -19.51
CA SER A 27 15.75 -14.39 -18.92
C SER A 27 14.42 -14.68 -18.24
N PHE A 28 13.50 -15.30 -19.00
CA PHE A 28 12.16 -15.67 -18.52
C PHE A 28 12.20 -16.55 -17.27
N ASP A 29 13.23 -17.40 -17.15
CA ASP A 29 13.44 -18.28 -15.99
C ASP A 29 13.57 -17.51 -14.67
N LEU A 30 14.26 -16.37 -14.64
CA LEU A 30 14.43 -15.57 -13.41
C LEU A 30 13.10 -14.92 -12.98
N VAL A 31 12.27 -14.52 -13.93
CA VAL A 31 10.94 -13.94 -13.67
C VAL A 31 10.00 -14.98 -13.07
N VAL A 32 9.98 -16.18 -13.68
CA VAL A 32 9.13 -17.30 -13.22
C VAL A 32 9.52 -17.73 -11.81
N VAL A 33 10.82 -17.87 -11.53
CA VAL A 33 11.32 -18.21 -10.20
C VAL A 33 10.95 -17.12 -9.18
N GLY A 34 11.13 -15.85 -9.52
CA GLY A 34 10.77 -14.73 -8.65
C GLY A 34 9.28 -14.71 -8.28
N LEU A 35 8.40 -14.93 -9.27
CA LEU A 35 6.96 -14.98 -9.05
C LEU A 35 6.54 -16.22 -8.23
N LEU A 36 7.10 -17.39 -8.55
CA LEU A 36 6.82 -18.63 -7.83
C LEU A 36 7.21 -18.56 -6.35
N LEU A 37 8.30 -17.85 -6.03
CA LEU A 37 8.74 -17.65 -4.65
C LEU A 37 7.93 -16.55 -3.94
N SER A 38 7.48 -15.51 -4.66
CA SER A 38 6.74 -14.39 -4.07
C SER A 38 5.37 -14.80 -3.49
N VAL A 39 4.60 -15.59 -4.24
CA VAL A 39 3.22 -15.95 -3.85
C VAL A 39 3.15 -16.72 -2.51
N PRO A 40 3.94 -17.78 -2.28
CA PRO A 40 3.94 -18.50 -0.99
C PRO A 40 4.37 -17.60 0.18
N ILE A 41 5.39 -16.75 -0.05
CA ILE A 41 5.89 -15.82 0.98
C ILE A 41 4.78 -14.84 1.37
N MET A 42 4.06 -14.27 0.41
CA MET A 42 2.96 -13.36 0.68
C MET A 42 1.80 -14.04 1.39
N VAL A 43 1.39 -15.24 0.94
CA VAL A 43 0.28 -15.99 1.54
C VAL A 43 0.59 -16.33 3.00
N TRP A 44 1.77 -16.88 3.30
CA TRP A 44 2.15 -17.21 4.68
C TRP A 44 2.49 -15.99 5.52
N GLY A 45 3.22 -15.03 4.95
CA GLY A 45 3.60 -13.77 5.59
C GLY A 45 2.38 -12.96 6.01
N SER A 46 1.30 -12.96 5.22
CA SER A 46 0.07 -12.23 5.54
C SER A 46 -0.54 -12.64 6.88
N SER A 47 -0.52 -13.93 7.24
CA SER A 47 -1.05 -14.39 8.54
C SER A 47 -0.22 -13.87 9.70
N MET A 48 1.11 -13.82 9.55
CA MET A 48 2.01 -13.26 10.55
C MET A 48 1.83 -11.74 10.68
N VAL A 49 1.76 -11.03 9.55
CA VAL A 49 1.58 -9.57 9.51
C VAL A 49 0.23 -9.18 10.10
N LEU A 50 -0.85 -9.91 9.77
CA LEU A 50 -2.17 -9.66 10.34
C LEU A 50 -2.18 -9.77 11.86
N LYS A 51 -1.59 -10.83 12.43
CA LYS A 51 -1.44 -10.97 13.88
C LYS A 51 -0.66 -9.81 14.51
N LEU A 52 0.34 -9.29 13.79
CA LEU A 52 1.14 -8.18 14.26
C LEU A 52 0.35 -6.86 14.22
N ILE A 53 -0.44 -6.64 13.16
CA ILE A 53 -1.36 -5.49 13.04
C ILE A 53 -2.43 -5.54 14.14
N ASP A 54 -3.02 -6.72 14.40
CA ASP A 54 -4.01 -6.89 15.46
C ASP A 54 -3.43 -6.55 16.84
N ARG A 55 -2.16 -6.89 17.07
CA ARG A 55 -1.46 -6.58 18.32
C ARG A 55 -0.99 -5.13 18.40
N TYR A 56 -0.61 -4.54 17.27
CA TYR A 56 -0.06 -3.18 17.18
C TYR A 56 -0.72 -2.41 16.03
N PRO A 57 -1.92 -1.82 16.25
CA PRO A 57 -2.65 -1.09 15.22
C PRO A 57 -1.90 0.10 14.61
N ALA A 58 -0.89 0.63 15.32
CA ALA A 58 -0.01 1.69 14.82
C ALA A 58 0.73 1.29 13.52
N ILE A 59 0.99 -0.01 13.32
CA ILE A 59 1.68 -0.52 12.13
C ILE A 59 0.92 -0.19 10.85
N THR A 60 -0.42 -0.22 10.88
CA THR A 60 -1.24 0.14 9.72
C THR A 60 -1.04 1.59 9.32
N TYR A 61 -0.94 2.51 10.29
CA TYR A 61 -0.70 3.93 10.01
C TYR A 61 0.72 4.17 9.49
N ILE A 62 1.72 3.50 10.06
CA ILE A 62 3.11 3.58 9.58
C ILE A 62 3.19 3.04 8.15
N GLY A 63 2.63 1.85 7.90
CA GLY A 63 2.60 1.23 6.57
C GLY A 63 1.89 2.12 5.54
N ALA A 64 0.72 2.65 5.87
CA ALA A 64 0.00 3.59 5.00
C ALA A 64 0.82 4.85 4.69
N GLY A 65 1.53 5.39 5.68
CA GLY A 65 2.42 6.53 5.50
C GLY A 65 3.58 6.23 4.54
N VAL A 66 4.24 5.07 4.70
CA VAL A 66 5.32 4.62 3.81
C VAL A 66 4.81 4.39 2.38
N LEU A 67 3.65 3.76 2.22
CA LEU A 67 3.02 3.56 0.90
C LEU A 67 2.67 4.90 0.24
N ALA A 68 2.06 5.83 0.98
CA ALA A 68 1.73 7.17 0.47
C ALA A 68 2.98 7.97 0.07
N PHE A 69 4.05 7.89 0.87
CA PHE A 69 5.33 8.51 0.56
C PHE A 69 5.95 7.91 -0.71
N THR A 70 5.88 6.59 -0.85
CA THR A 70 6.42 5.87 -2.03
C THR A 70 5.65 6.25 -3.29
N ALA A 71 4.31 6.28 -3.23
CA ALA A 71 3.47 6.74 -4.33
C ALA A 71 3.78 8.19 -4.72
N ALA A 72 3.92 9.07 -3.74
CA ALA A 72 4.32 10.46 -3.97
C ALA A 72 5.71 10.54 -4.61
N LYS A 73 6.65 9.68 -4.21
CA LYS A 73 8.00 9.61 -4.80
C LYS A 73 7.93 9.15 -6.26
N MET A 74 7.10 8.16 -6.57
CA MET A 74 6.87 7.73 -7.94
C MET A 74 6.31 8.86 -8.81
N ILE A 75 5.36 9.65 -8.28
CA ILE A 75 4.81 10.83 -9.00
C ILE A 75 5.89 11.89 -9.25
N VAL A 76 6.70 12.22 -8.23
CA VAL A 76 7.77 13.22 -8.38
C VAL A 76 8.88 12.76 -9.32
N SER A 77 9.10 11.45 -9.42
CA SER A 77 10.14 10.86 -10.28
C SER A 77 9.69 10.62 -11.71
N GLU A 78 8.46 11.03 -12.07
CA GLU A 78 7.92 10.88 -13.42
C GLU A 78 8.55 11.93 -14.36
N PRO A 79 9.23 11.52 -15.44
CA PRO A 79 9.97 12.45 -16.31
C PRO A 79 9.11 13.55 -16.95
N LEU A 80 7.82 13.29 -17.15
CA LEU A 80 6.86 14.26 -17.68
C LEU A 80 6.57 15.42 -16.72
N LEU A 81 6.83 15.22 -15.43
CA LEU A 81 6.59 16.19 -14.36
C LEU A 81 7.87 16.89 -13.88
N ASP A 82 9.04 16.50 -14.40
CA ASP A 82 10.34 17.14 -14.15
C ASP A 82 10.30 18.68 -14.27
N PRO A 83 9.74 19.31 -15.33
CA PRO A 83 9.73 20.78 -15.44
C PRO A 83 8.94 21.49 -14.34
N VAL A 84 8.01 20.80 -13.67
CA VAL A 84 7.23 21.36 -12.55
C VAL A 84 8.00 21.20 -11.23
N PHE A 85 8.69 20.08 -11.05
CA PHE A 85 9.30 19.70 -9.78
C PHE A 85 10.80 20.06 -9.66
N ASP A 86 11.57 20.14 -10.74
CA ASP A 86 13.00 20.49 -10.69
C ASP A 86 13.32 21.89 -10.17
N PRO A 87 12.55 22.93 -10.53
CA PRO A 87 12.85 24.29 -10.05
C PRO A 87 12.35 24.56 -8.62
N HIS A 88 11.45 23.74 -8.07
CA HIS A 88 10.70 24.05 -6.84
C HIS A 88 10.76 22.92 -5.81
N LEU A 89 11.82 22.92 -4.99
CA LEU A 89 11.95 22.02 -3.82
C LEU A 89 10.70 22.04 -2.92
N TRP A 90 10.10 23.22 -2.75
CA TRP A 90 8.87 23.41 -1.97
C TRP A 90 7.66 22.68 -2.58
N ALA A 91 7.56 22.57 -3.90
CA ALA A 91 6.48 21.83 -4.56
C ALA A 91 6.61 20.32 -4.29
N ARG A 92 7.83 19.78 -4.32
CA ARG A 92 8.12 18.37 -3.97
C ARG A 92 7.74 18.08 -2.52
N LEU A 93 8.21 18.90 -1.59
CA LEU A 93 7.91 18.76 -0.16
C LEU A 93 6.41 18.92 0.13
N ALA A 94 5.75 19.88 -0.51
CA ALA A 94 4.31 20.08 -0.36
C ALA A 94 3.52 18.87 -0.85
N LEU A 95 3.89 18.28 -1.99
CA LEU A 95 3.22 17.07 -2.50
C LEU A 95 3.43 15.87 -1.56
N TYR A 96 4.67 15.64 -1.09
CA TYR A 96 4.95 14.59 -0.11
C TYR A 96 4.12 14.75 1.15
N ALA A 97 4.15 15.94 1.75
CA ALA A 97 3.42 16.23 2.97
C ALA A 97 1.90 16.11 2.75
N ALA A 98 1.38 16.64 1.64
CA ALA A 98 -0.04 16.61 1.31
C ALA A 98 -0.56 15.18 1.09
N LEU A 99 0.17 14.33 0.35
CA LEU A 99 -0.26 12.96 0.08
C LEU A 99 -0.16 12.09 1.34
N VAL A 100 0.94 12.17 2.09
CA VAL A 100 1.09 11.39 3.32
C VAL A 100 0.06 11.83 4.36
N ALA A 101 -0.07 13.14 4.63
CA ALA A 101 -1.06 13.64 5.57
C ALA A 101 -2.49 13.34 5.09
N GLY A 102 -2.78 13.51 3.80
CA GLY A 102 -4.08 13.22 3.22
C GLY A 102 -4.50 11.76 3.40
N VAL A 103 -3.60 10.81 3.13
CA VAL A 103 -3.87 9.37 3.30
C VAL A 103 -4.08 9.03 4.79
N LEU A 104 -3.25 9.55 5.68
CA LEU A 104 -3.39 9.29 7.13
C LEU A 104 -4.67 9.90 7.71
N LEU A 105 -5.01 11.12 7.32
CA LEU A 105 -6.23 11.81 7.74
C LEU A 105 -7.48 11.13 7.19
N ALA A 106 -7.49 10.79 5.90
CA ALA A 106 -8.58 10.05 5.27
C ALA A 106 -8.78 8.67 5.92
N GLY A 107 -7.68 7.95 6.19
CA GLY A 107 -7.71 6.68 6.91
C GLY A 107 -8.29 6.83 8.31
N ARG A 108 -7.88 7.85 9.07
CA ARG A 108 -8.41 8.13 10.41
C ARG A 108 -9.90 8.49 10.38
N TRP A 109 -10.35 9.28 9.40
CA TRP A 109 -11.76 9.66 9.24
C TRP A 109 -12.65 8.48 8.83
N ALA A 110 -12.17 7.63 7.91
CA ALA A 110 -12.87 6.42 7.51
C ALA A 110 -13.01 5.41 8.66
N ALA A 111 -11.97 5.27 9.49
CA ALA A 111 -11.99 4.43 10.69
C ALA A 111 -12.99 4.90 11.76
N GLN A 112 -13.23 6.22 11.87
CA GLN A 112 -14.20 6.76 12.83
C GLN A 112 -15.65 6.45 12.43
N ARG A 113 -15.93 6.36 11.13
CA ARG A 113 -17.29 6.08 10.61
C ARG A 113 -17.73 4.63 10.82
N SER A 114 -16.80 3.71 11.02
CA SER A 114 -17.09 2.28 11.22
C SER A 114 -17.51 1.93 12.64
N VAL A 115 -17.39 2.85 13.60
CA VAL A 115 -17.71 2.63 15.03
C VAL A 115 -19.17 2.96 15.38
N SER A 116 -19.91 3.65 14.52
CA SER A 116 -21.26 4.18 14.85
C SER A 116 -22.45 3.24 14.59
N THR A 117 -22.25 1.95 14.34
CA THR A 117 -23.34 0.96 14.20
C THR A 117 -23.24 -0.14 15.26
N ALA A 118 -23.45 0.22 16.53
CA ALA A 118 -23.81 -0.76 17.56
C ALA A 118 -25.35 -0.82 17.67
N PRO A 119 -26.00 -1.98 17.48
CA PRO A 119 -27.45 -2.11 17.69
C PRO A 119 -27.79 -1.91 19.17
N SER A 120 -28.82 -1.10 19.44
CA SER A 120 -29.38 -0.91 20.78
C SER A 120 -29.84 -2.27 21.35
N PRO A 121 -29.52 -2.63 22.61
CA PRO A 121 -30.03 -3.86 23.20
C PRO A 121 -31.55 -3.79 23.29
N ALA A 122 -32.23 -4.69 22.59
CA ALA A 122 -33.67 -4.88 22.72
C ALA A 122 -34.00 -5.20 24.19
N THR A 123 -34.68 -4.26 24.84
CA THR A 123 -35.38 -4.47 26.10
C THR A 123 -36.49 -5.47 25.88
N THR A 124 -36.26 -6.74 26.24
CA THR A 124 -37.33 -7.72 26.46
C THR A 124 -37.86 -7.56 27.89
N HIS A 125 -39.09 -7.07 28.00
CA HIS A 125 -39.98 -7.31 29.13
C HIS A 125 -40.92 -8.47 28.78
#